data_AF-A0A7S2HB99-F1
#
_entry.id   AF-A0A7S2HB99-F1
#
_cell.length_a   1.000
_cell.length_b   1.000
_cell.length_c   1.000
_cell.angle_alpha   90.00
_cell.angle_beta   90.00
_cell.angle_gamma   90.00
#
_symmetry.space_group_name_H-M   'P 1'
#
loop_
_entity.id
_entity.type
_entity.pdbx_description
1 polymer ?
#
loop_
_entity_poly.entity_id
_entity_poly.type
_entity_poly.pdbx_seq_one_letter_code
_entity_poly.pdbx_strand_id
1 'polypeptide(L)'
;ASARMACKSTVSAECQLQPGQPHVFLPLCRSPHCTPASLVCMSSGPVSVRETRLELDTVKRVWAAYARMHDPQGRHTGGAILHLGRGDSGSVVVLAENPTAAYLGVDHKLIGKGLDYARGSASTNGRTVDWLPPGYGQIVQAAQPSIEGGVEGWKCEHTVSSGPRPPAVCHQPAVGSPDADLFTPFPLASGPLLAGSAESCCIA
;
A
#
# COMPACT_ATOMS: atom_id res chain seq x y z
N ALA A 1 35.08 1.82 27.07
CA ALA A 1 33.70 1.42 27.41
C ALA A 1 33.10 0.76 26.19
N SER A 2 32.69 -0.52 26.27
CA SER A 2 32.11 -1.24 25.13
C SER A 2 30.59 -1.25 25.29
N ALA A 3 29.88 -0.56 24.41
CA ALA A 3 28.43 -0.54 24.40
C ALA A 3 27.93 -1.84 23.74
N ARG A 4 27.20 -2.66 24.49
CA ARG A 4 26.46 -3.80 23.93
C ARG A 4 25.34 -3.23 23.05
N MET A 5 25.54 -3.22 21.74
CA MET A 5 24.45 -3.01 20.80
C MET A 5 23.49 -4.20 20.92
N ALA A 6 22.33 -3.96 21.55
CA ALA A 6 21.21 -4.87 21.43
C ALA A 6 20.69 -4.73 19.99
N CYS A 7 21.12 -5.62 19.09
CA CYS A 7 20.47 -5.80 17.80
C CYS A 7 19.04 -6.27 18.08
N LYS A 8 18.09 -5.33 18.13
CA LYS A 8 16.69 -5.69 17.91
C LYS A 8 16.62 -6.34 16.53
N SER A 9 16.04 -7.54 16.45
CA SER A 9 15.88 -8.35 15.23
C SER A 9 14.88 -7.75 14.24
N THR A 10 14.94 -6.43 14.05
CA THR A 10 14.05 -5.71 13.18
C THR A 10 14.89 -5.07 12.08
N VAL A 11 14.74 -5.68 10.91
CA VAL A 11 14.98 -5.19 9.55
C VAL A 11 16.22 -5.80 8.86
N SER A 12 15.96 -6.52 7.76
CA SER A 12 16.46 -6.12 6.44
C SER A 12 15.77 -6.96 5.36
N ALA A 13 14.84 -6.36 4.62
CA ALA A 13 14.67 -6.78 3.23
C ALA A 13 15.97 -6.37 2.53
N GLU A 14 16.90 -7.31 2.37
CA GLU A 14 18.11 -7.07 1.60
C GLU A 14 17.71 -6.95 0.13
N CYS A 15 17.79 -5.73 -0.42
CA CYS A 15 17.60 -5.51 -1.85
C CYS A 15 18.93 -5.15 -2.51
N GLN A 16 19.23 -5.81 -3.63
CA GLN A 16 20.34 -5.43 -4.48
C GLN A 16 19.87 -4.36 -5.46
N LEU A 17 20.40 -3.15 -5.29
CA LEU A 17 20.10 -2.02 -6.18
C LEU A 17 20.94 -2.11 -7.44
N GLN A 18 20.33 -1.81 -8.58
CA GLN A 18 21.08 -1.71 -9.83
C GLN A 18 22.01 -0.48 -9.80
N PRO A 19 23.32 -0.63 -10.10
CA PRO A 19 24.25 0.49 -10.11
C PRO A 19 23.92 1.47 -11.23
N GLY A 20 24.14 2.76 -10.98
CA GLY A 20 23.94 3.83 -11.96
C GLY A 20 22.48 4.18 -12.25
N GLN A 21 21.53 3.59 -11.54
CA GLN A 21 20.10 3.91 -11.65
C GLN A 21 19.62 4.67 -10.40
N PRO A 22 18.76 5.69 -10.56
CA PRO A 22 18.08 6.29 -9.42
C PRO A 22 17.09 5.29 -8.82
N HIS A 23 17.10 5.19 -7.49
CA HIS A 23 16.15 4.37 -6.72
C HIS A 23 15.36 5.24 -5.78
N VAL A 24 14.05 5.01 -5.72
CA VAL A 24 13.15 5.70 -4.79
C VAL A 24 12.77 4.73 -3.69
N PHE A 25 13.05 5.14 -2.46
CA PHE A 25 12.62 4.47 -1.23
C PHE A 25 11.42 5.21 -0.67
N LEU A 26 10.29 4.51 -0.57
CA LEU A 26 9.09 5.05 0.04
C LEU A 26 8.73 4.21 1.27
N PRO A 27 8.85 4.76 2.49
CA PRO A 27 8.36 4.06 3.66
C PRO A 27 6.84 3.94 3.57
N LEU A 28 6.33 2.72 3.59
CA LEU A 28 4.88 2.46 3.62
C LEU A 28 4.34 2.68 5.04
N CYS A 29 4.49 3.88 5.57
CA CYS A 29 4.03 4.22 6.92
C CYS A 29 3.15 5.45 6.95
N ARG A 30 2.28 5.50 7.96
CA ARG A 30 1.35 6.61 8.20
C ARG A 30 1.81 7.39 9.43
N SER A 31 2.03 8.68 9.24
CA SER A 31 2.32 9.63 10.32
C SER A 31 1.10 9.74 11.26
N PRO A 32 1.26 9.88 12.59
CA PRO A 32 2.49 10.23 13.32
C PRO A 32 3.32 9.06 13.85
N HIS A 33 2.89 7.81 13.61
CA HIS A 33 3.52 6.62 14.20
C HIS A 33 4.55 5.94 13.29
N CYS A 34 4.99 6.62 12.23
CA CYS A 34 6.13 6.17 11.43
C CYS A 34 7.33 5.95 12.34
N THR A 35 7.70 4.69 12.50
CA THR A 35 8.94 4.33 13.19
C THR A 35 10.09 4.86 12.33
N PRO A 36 11.11 5.52 12.92
CA PRO A 36 12.27 5.95 12.16
C PRO A 36 12.86 4.78 11.38
N ALA A 37 12.89 4.90 10.05
CA ALA A 37 13.51 3.92 9.18
C ALA A 37 15.01 4.22 9.09
N SER A 38 15.84 3.23 9.42
CA SER A 38 17.28 3.32 9.20
C SER A 38 17.61 2.68 7.86
N LEU A 39 18.06 3.48 6.89
CA LEU A 39 18.58 2.98 5.63
C LEU A 39 20.08 2.73 5.78
N VAL A 40 20.51 1.48 5.57
CA VAL A 40 21.93 1.12 5.49
C VAL A 40 22.25 0.78 4.04
N CYS A 41 23.20 1.49 3.44
CA CYS A 41 23.65 1.24 2.08
C CYS A 41 25.08 0.73 2.10
N MET A 42 25.30 -0.46 1.54
CA MET A 42 26.62 -1.01 1.28
C MET A 42 26.91 -0.89 -0.22
N SER A 43 27.94 -0.12 -0.57
CA SER A 43 28.32 0.13 -1.96
C SER A 43 29.84 0.10 -2.12
N SER A 44 30.32 -0.39 -3.26
CA SER A 44 31.74 -0.34 -3.64
C SER A 44 32.18 1.04 -4.15
N GLY A 45 31.26 1.99 -4.30
CA GLY A 45 31.52 3.36 -4.71
C GLY A 45 30.68 4.39 -3.95
N PRO A 46 30.94 5.69 -4.11
CA PRO A 46 30.19 6.76 -3.44
C PRO A 46 28.69 6.68 -3.78
N VAL A 47 27.84 6.93 -2.77
CA VAL A 47 26.39 6.99 -2.91
C VAL A 47 25.89 8.33 -2.37
N SER A 48 24.96 8.95 -3.09
CA SER A 48 24.24 10.13 -2.62
C SER A 48 22.80 9.75 -2.26
N VAL A 49 22.38 10.09 -1.05
CA VAL A 49 20.99 9.99 -0.62
C VAL A 49 20.42 11.40 -0.53
N ARG A 50 19.26 11.62 -1.15
CA ARG A 50 18.57 12.91 -1.13
C ARG A 50 17.10 12.68 -0.84
N GLU A 51 16.57 13.48 0.07
CA GLU A 51 15.12 13.55 0.28
C GLU A 51 14.46 14.23 -0.93
N THR A 52 13.41 13.60 -1.44
CA THR A 52 12.63 14.14 -2.55
C THR A 52 11.15 14.11 -2.21
N ARG A 53 10.42 15.11 -2.69
CA ARG A 53 8.97 15.10 -2.66
C ARG A 53 8.49 14.31 -3.86
N LEU A 54 7.63 13.32 -3.61
CA LEU A 54 7.01 12.54 -4.67
C LEU A 54 5.64 13.11 -5.00
N GLU A 55 5.31 13.06 -6.28
CA GLU A 55 3.94 13.27 -6.72
C GLU A 55 3.03 12.20 -6.10
N LEU A 56 1.82 12.61 -5.73
CA LEU A 56 0.86 11.74 -5.06
C LEU A 56 0.56 10.47 -5.88
N ASP A 57 0.41 10.60 -7.19
CA ASP A 57 0.14 9.45 -8.05
C ASP A 57 1.32 8.46 -8.09
N THR A 58 2.55 8.95 -7.92
CA THR A 58 3.72 8.08 -7.73
C THR A 58 3.59 7.30 -6.42
N VAL A 59 3.24 7.99 -5.32
CA VAL A 59 3.00 7.33 -4.01
C VAL A 59 1.94 6.23 -4.14
N LYS A 60 0.77 6.52 -4.74
CA LYS A 60 -0.28 5.52 -4.97
C LYS A 60 0.22 4.31 -5.77
N ARG A 61 0.99 4.54 -6.83
CA ARG A 61 1.54 3.47 -7.67
C ARG A 61 2.55 2.61 -6.92
N VAL A 62 3.34 3.18 -6.02
CA VAL A 62 4.25 2.41 -5.17
C VAL A 62 3.48 1.53 -4.19
N TRP A 63 2.45 2.07 -3.54
CA TRP A 63 1.56 1.27 -2.68
C TRP A 63 0.85 0.16 -3.45
N ALA A 64 0.43 0.44 -4.69
CA ALA A 64 -0.16 -0.57 -5.56
C ALA A 64 0.86 -1.65 -5.97
N ALA A 65 2.08 -1.25 -6.30
CA ALA A 65 3.17 -2.17 -6.63
C ALA A 65 3.52 -3.07 -5.43
N TYR A 66 3.50 -2.53 -4.21
CA TYR A 66 3.64 -3.33 -2.99
C TYR A 66 2.56 -4.39 -2.87
N ALA A 67 1.29 -3.99 -3.04
CA ALA A 67 0.18 -4.93 -2.98
C ALA A 67 0.32 -6.07 -4.00
N ARG A 68 0.65 -5.73 -5.25
CA ARG A 68 0.89 -6.70 -6.33
C ARG A 68 2.13 -7.58 -6.08
N MET A 69 3.20 -7.04 -5.50
CA MET A 69 4.42 -7.81 -5.24
C MET A 69 4.16 -8.91 -4.19
N HIS A 70 3.39 -8.58 -3.16
CA HIS A 70 3.09 -9.52 -2.06
C HIS A 70 1.88 -10.44 -2.37
N ASP A 71 1.03 -10.05 -3.32
CA ASP A 71 -0.07 -10.88 -3.82
C ASP A 71 -0.13 -10.81 -5.36
N PRO A 72 0.77 -11.50 -6.08
CA PRO A 72 0.91 -11.36 -7.54
C PRO A 72 -0.30 -11.84 -8.33
N GLN A 73 -1.03 -12.81 -7.81
CA GLN A 73 -2.21 -13.35 -8.47
C GLN A 73 -3.43 -12.48 -8.21
N GLY A 74 -3.53 -11.89 -7.01
CA GLY A 74 -4.74 -11.25 -6.55
C GLY A 74 -5.92 -12.23 -6.51
N ARG A 75 -7.07 -11.73 -6.06
CA ARG A 75 -8.33 -12.46 -6.09
C ARG A 75 -9.31 -11.80 -7.04
N HIS A 76 -9.70 -12.55 -8.07
CA HIS A 76 -10.77 -12.14 -8.98
C HIS A 76 -12.13 -12.32 -8.30
N THR A 77 -12.92 -11.25 -8.19
CA THR A 77 -14.28 -11.32 -7.59
C THR A 77 -15.15 -10.24 -8.20
N GLY A 78 -16.30 -10.62 -8.78
CA GLY A 78 -17.27 -9.68 -9.35
C GLY A 78 -16.71 -8.75 -10.43
N GLY A 79 -15.69 -9.20 -11.18
CA GLY A 79 -15.01 -8.40 -12.20
C GLY A 79 -13.83 -7.56 -11.70
N ALA A 80 -13.69 -7.36 -10.39
CA ALA A 80 -12.51 -6.72 -9.80
C ALA A 80 -11.36 -7.71 -9.61
N ILE A 81 -10.14 -7.19 -9.54
CA ILE A 81 -8.96 -7.88 -9.03
C ILE A 81 -8.59 -7.24 -7.69
N LEU A 82 -8.53 -8.03 -6.63
CA LEU A 82 -8.23 -7.55 -5.28
C LEU A 82 -6.87 -8.11 -4.85
N HIS A 83 -5.91 -7.24 -4.57
CA HIS A 83 -4.60 -7.62 -4.05
C HIS A 83 -4.51 -7.28 -2.57
N LEU A 84 -4.01 -8.23 -1.79
CA LEU A 84 -3.81 -8.08 -0.36
C LEU A 84 -2.34 -8.24 -0.01
N GLY A 85 -1.61 -7.12 -0.10
CA GLY A 85 -0.19 -7.10 0.19
C GLY A 85 0.10 -7.04 1.68
N ARG A 86 0.98 -7.93 2.15
CA ARG A 86 1.52 -7.91 3.51
C ARG A 86 2.96 -8.42 3.50
N GLY A 87 3.87 -7.59 3.99
CA GLY A 87 5.24 -7.98 4.34
C GLY A 87 5.34 -8.51 5.77
N ASP A 88 6.41 -9.23 6.06
CA ASP A 88 6.60 -9.97 7.33
C ASP A 88 6.54 -9.08 8.59
N SER A 89 6.95 -7.82 8.48
CA SER A 89 6.89 -6.83 9.56
C SER A 89 6.10 -5.58 9.17
N GLY A 90 5.35 -5.65 8.06
CA GLY A 90 4.93 -4.48 7.31
C GLY A 90 3.45 -4.12 7.40
N SER A 91 3.15 -3.00 6.77
CA SER A 91 1.80 -2.53 6.53
C SER A 91 1.01 -3.53 5.68
N VAL A 92 -0.29 -3.65 5.95
CA VAL A 92 -1.25 -4.34 5.10
C VAL A 92 -1.79 -3.32 4.10
N VAL A 93 -1.73 -3.63 2.82
CA VAL A 93 -2.27 -2.78 1.74
C VAL A 93 -3.27 -3.58 0.94
N VAL A 94 -4.48 -3.01 0.81
CA VAL A 94 -5.56 -3.58 0.03
C VAL A 94 -5.76 -2.73 -1.20
N LEU A 95 -5.45 -3.30 -2.35
CA LEU A 95 -5.60 -2.68 -3.67
C LEU A 95 -6.79 -3.35 -4.38
N ALA A 96 -7.68 -2.54 -4.93
CA ALA A 96 -8.70 -2.99 -5.86
C ALA A 96 -8.41 -2.44 -7.26
N GLU A 97 -8.55 -3.29 -8.28
CA GLU A 97 -8.41 -2.94 -9.68
C GLU A 97 -9.70 -3.27 -10.43
N ASN A 98 -10.14 -2.35 -11.28
CA ASN A 98 -11.30 -2.52 -12.14
C ASN A 98 -10.86 -2.57 -13.61
N PRO A 99 -10.52 -3.75 -14.15
CA PRO A 99 -10.20 -3.91 -15.57
C PRO A 99 -11.44 -3.90 -16.48
N THR A 100 -12.64 -3.79 -15.91
CA THR A 100 -13.90 -3.88 -16.66
C THR A 100 -14.34 -2.55 -17.25
N ALA A 101 -15.42 -2.56 -18.02
CA ALA A 101 -16.06 -1.37 -18.58
C ALA A 101 -17.17 -0.77 -17.68
N ALA A 102 -17.48 -1.38 -16.53
CA ALA A 102 -18.54 -0.93 -15.62
C ALA A 102 -17.95 -0.37 -14.32
N TYR A 103 -18.71 0.47 -13.60
CA TYR A 103 -18.31 0.88 -12.25
C TYR A 103 -18.47 -0.30 -11.29
N LEU A 104 -17.50 -0.47 -10.38
CA LEU A 104 -17.54 -1.51 -9.37
C LEU A 104 -17.63 -0.89 -7.98
N GLY A 105 -18.56 -1.36 -7.16
CA GLY A 105 -18.63 -1.07 -5.73
C GLY A 105 -17.94 -2.18 -4.94
N VAL A 106 -16.87 -1.84 -4.23
CA VAL A 106 -16.04 -2.73 -3.40
C VAL A 106 -16.37 -2.47 -1.94
N ASP A 107 -17.04 -3.41 -1.29
CA ASP A 107 -17.24 -3.42 0.16
C ASP A 107 -16.21 -4.36 0.77
N HIS A 108 -15.25 -3.80 1.47
CA HIS A 108 -14.09 -4.47 2.04
C HIS A 108 -14.11 -4.36 3.56
N LYS A 109 -13.66 -5.40 4.25
CA LYS A 109 -13.53 -5.40 5.70
C LYS A 109 -12.26 -6.13 6.12
N LEU A 110 -11.34 -5.40 6.74
CA LEU A 110 -10.13 -5.93 7.33
C LEU A 110 -10.26 -5.95 8.86
N ILE A 111 -10.20 -7.14 9.44
CA ILE A 111 -10.34 -7.37 10.88
C ILE A 111 -9.02 -7.90 11.40
N GLY A 112 -8.31 -7.15 12.23
CA GLY A 112 -7.15 -7.63 12.96
C GLY A 112 -7.03 -6.92 14.30
N LYS A 113 -6.63 -7.66 15.33
CA LYS A 113 -6.23 -7.07 16.62
C LYS A 113 -4.82 -6.49 16.46
N GLY A 114 -4.61 -5.30 17.02
CA GLY A 114 -3.33 -4.59 16.88
C GLY A 114 -3.08 -4.05 15.48
N LEU A 115 -4.15 -3.71 14.74
CA LEU A 115 -4.05 -3.00 13.47
C LEU A 115 -4.60 -1.57 13.61
N ASP A 116 -3.79 -0.61 13.20
CA ASP A 116 -4.19 0.78 13.00
C ASP A 116 -4.57 0.99 11.55
N TYR A 117 -5.88 1.15 11.31
CA TYR A 117 -6.44 1.35 9.98
C TYR A 117 -6.24 2.78 9.51
N ALA A 118 -5.89 2.94 8.23
CA ALA A 118 -5.77 4.23 7.60
C ALA A 118 -7.14 4.86 7.34
N ARG A 119 -8.12 4.03 7.01
CA ARG A 119 -9.53 4.43 6.88
C ARG A 119 -10.42 3.64 7.81
N GLY A 120 -11.34 4.35 8.44
CA GLY A 120 -12.22 3.80 9.47
C GLY A 120 -11.52 3.60 10.79
N SER A 121 -12.17 2.84 11.65
CA SER A 121 -11.76 2.62 13.03
C SER A 121 -11.85 1.14 13.38
N ALA A 122 -11.24 0.79 14.51
CA ALA A 122 -11.49 -0.50 15.16
C ALA A 122 -12.99 -0.76 15.37
N SER A 123 -13.80 0.26 15.69
CA SER A 123 -15.25 0.10 15.87
C SER A 123 -16.00 -0.22 14.57
N THR A 124 -15.46 0.17 13.42
CA THR A 124 -15.97 -0.24 12.09
C THR A 124 -15.36 -1.55 11.59
N ASN A 125 -14.49 -2.19 12.37
CA ASN A 125 -13.73 -3.37 11.96
C ASN A 125 -13.00 -3.18 10.62
N GLY A 126 -12.39 -2.01 10.44
CA GLY A 126 -11.65 -1.68 9.22
C GLY A 126 -12.48 -1.71 7.92
N ARG A 127 -13.81 -1.62 8.01
CA ARG A 127 -14.71 -1.70 6.86
C ARG A 127 -14.62 -0.44 5.99
N THR A 128 -14.48 -0.62 4.68
CA THR A 128 -14.59 0.42 3.66
C THR A 128 -15.57 0.02 2.56
N VAL A 129 -16.23 1.01 1.95
CA VAL A 129 -17.06 0.85 0.76
C VAL A 129 -16.61 1.90 -0.25
N ASP A 130 -16.10 1.43 -1.39
CA ASP A 130 -15.47 2.27 -2.40
C ASP A 130 -16.03 1.98 -3.79
N TRP A 131 -16.25 3.03 -4.58
CA TRP A 131 -16.68 2.90 -5.97
C TRP A 131 -15.55 3.22 -6.93
N LEU A 132 -15.17 2.21 -7.72
CA LEU A 132 -14.01 2.21 -8.59
C LEU A 132 -14.43 2.38 -10.06
N PRO A 133 -13.95 3.44 -10.76
CA PRO A 133 -14.23 3.63 -12.18
C PRO A 133 -13.62 2.54 -13.09
N PRO A 134 -14.19 2.33 -14.29
CA PRO A 134 -13.59 1.47 -15.33
C PRO A 134 -12.14 1.85 -15.66
N GLY A 135 -11.22 0.90 -15.63
CA GLY A 135 -9.80 1.13 -15.98
C GLY A 135 -8.95 1.75 -14.87
N TYR A 136 -9.45 1.79 -13.63
CA TYR A 136 -8.76 2.39 -12.48
C TYR A 136 -8.39 1.35 -11.43
N GLY A 137 -7.33 1.66 -10.67
CA GLY A 137 -6.96 1.02 -9.42
C GLY A 137 -7.19 1.98 -8.25
N GLN A 138 -7.36 1.45 -7.05
CA GLN A 138 -7.51 2.25 -5.84
C GLN A 138 -7.00 1.46 -4.65
N ILE A 139 -6.21 2.13 -3.79
CA ILE A 139 -5.96 1.61 -2.44
C ILE A 139 -7.27 1.76 -1.68
N VAL A 140 -7.92 0.66 -1.32
CA VAL A 140 -9.22 0.70 -0.62
C VAL A 140 -9.00 0.80 0.89
N GLN A 141 -7.97 0.13 1.39
CA GLN A 141 -7.59 0.15 2.80
C GLN A 141 -6.07 0.00 2.94
N ALA A 142 -5.54 0.64 3.96
CA ALA A 142 -4.20 0.40 4.46
C ALA A 142 -4.29 0.20 5.97
N ALA A 143 -3.48 -0.69 6.53
CA ALA A 143 -3.39 -0.85 7.98
C ALA A 143 -1.95 -1.11 8.40
N GLN A 144 -1.60 -0.72 9.61
CA GLN A 144 -0.26 -0.97 10.17
C GLN A 144 -0.36 -1.70 11.51
N PRO A 145 0.64 -2.50 11.90
CA PRO A 145 0.74 -2.99 13.27
C PRO A 145 0.73 -1.81 14.25
N SER A 146 -0.07 -1.90 15.31
CA SER A 146 -0.05 -0.92 16.39
C SER A 146 1.21 -1.10 17.25
N ILE A 147 1.66 -0.03 17.90
CA ILE A 147 2.90 -0.03 18.70
C ILE A 147 2.79 -0.97 19.91
N GLU A 148 1.57 -1.15 20.43
CA GLU A 148 1.31 -1.82 21.71
C GLU A 148 1.19 -3.34 21.63
N GLY A 149 1.24 -3.94 20.43
CA GLY A 149 1.13 -5.39 20.30
C GLY A 149 1.47 -5.94 18.91
N GLY A 150 1.91 -7.19 18.85
CA GLY A 150 2.01 -7.93 17.59
C GLY A 150 0.63 -8.13 16.96
N VAL A 151 0.59 -8.32 15.64
CA VAL A 151 -0.67 -8.61 14.93
C VAL A 151 -1.05 -10.07 15.18
N GLU A 152 -1.94 -10.32 16.14
CA GLU A 152 -2.50 -11.64 16.46
C GLU A 152 -3.60 -12.04 15.47
N GLY A 153 -3.16 -12.41 14.27
CA GLY A 153 -4.06 -12.85 13.21
C GLY A 153 -4.94 -11.73 12.65
N TRP A 154 -5.41 -11.93 11.43
CA TRP A 154 -6.35 -11.03 10.80
C TRP A 154 -7.21 -11.78 9.79
N LYS A 155 -8.33 -11.17 9.40
CA LYS A 155 -9.29 -11.67 8.44
C LYS A 155 -9.63 -10.56 7.46
N CYS A 156 -9.70 -10.91 6.19
CA CYS A 156 -10.18 -10.02 5.14
C CYS A 156 -11.47 -10.61 4.54
N GLU A 157 -12.50 -9.77 4.45
CA GLU A 157 -13.75 -10.07 3.76
C GLU A 157 -13.98 -9.02 2.69
N HIS A 158 -14.56 -9.43 1.56
CA HIS A 158 -14.92 -8.49 0.50
C HIS A 158 -16.13 -8.98 -0.28
N THR A 159 -16.93 -8.03 -0.74
CA THR A 159 -17.97 -8.24 -1.73
C THR A 159 -17.84 -7.18 -2.81
N VAL A 160 -18.14 -7.57 -4.04
CA VAL A 160 -18.04 -6.69 -5.21
C VAL A 160 -19.41 -6.66 -5.87
N SER A 161 -19.87 -5.45 -6.14
CA SER A 161 -21.09 -5.15 -6.89
C SER A 161 -20.72 -4.39 -8.16
N SER A 162 -21.54 -4.49 -9.20
CA SER A 162 -21.36 -3.72 -10.43
C SER A 162 -22.57 -2.82 -10.66
N GLY A 163 -22.33 -1.67 -11.30
CA GLY A 163 -23.39 -0.72 -11.62
C GLY A 163 -23.04 0.18 -12.79
N PRO A 164 -24.05 0.77 -13.47
CA PRO A 164 -23.83 1.68 -14.59
C PRO A 164 -23.32 3.06 -14.16
N ARG A 165 -23.53 3.43 -12.89
CA ARG A 165 -23.07 4.70 -12.29
C ARG A 165 -22.75 4.52 -10.80
N PRO A 166 -21.76 5.25 -10.26
CA PRO A 166 -21.51 5.25 -8.83
C PRO A 166 -22.60 6.05 -8.07
N PRO A 167 -22.78 5.81 -6.76
CA PRO A 167 -23.61 6.64 -5.89
C PRO A 167 -22.97 8.01 -5.68
N ALA A 168 -23.72 8.95 -5.08
CA ALA A 168 -23.22 10.29 -4.77
C ALA A 168 -22.04 10.29 -3.78
N VAL A 169 -21.96 9.28 -2.90
CA VAL A 169 -20.86 9.08 -1.96
C VAL A 169 -20.04 7.88 -2.41
N CYS A 170 -18.88 8.12 -3.01
CA CYS A 170 -18.02 7.07 -3.55
C CYS A 170 -17.15 6.37 -2.50
N HIS A 171 -16.99 6.95 -1.31
CA HIS A 171 -16.07 6.47 -0.27
C HIS A 171 -16.75 6.47 1.10
N GLN A 172 -16.79 5.31 1.75
CA GLN A 172 -17.23 5.19 3.14
C GLN A 172 -16.24 4.32 3.93
N PRO A 173 -15.81 4.71 5.13
CA PRO A 173 -15.95 6.05 5.69
C PRO A 173 -15.27 7.09 4.79
N ALA A 174 -15.66 8.36 4.97
CA ALA A 174 -15.04 9.48 4.28
C ALA A 174 -13.53 9.45 4.50
N VAL A 175 -12.77 9.74 3.45
CA VAL A 175 -11.32 9.78 3.55
C VAL A 175 -10.93 11.08 4.26
N GLY A 176 -10.42 10.98 5.48
CA GLY A 176 -9.97 12.15 6.25
C GLY A 176 -8.70 12.76 5.65
N SER A 177 -8.54 14.08 5.78
CA SER A 177 -7.25 14.73 5.55
C SER A 177 -6.26 14.34 6.66
N PRO A 178 -4.96 14.08 6.37
CA PRO A 178 -4.23 14.32 5.12
C PRO A 178 -4.24 13.15 4.12
N ASP A 179 -4.78 11.99 4.49
CA ASP A 179 -4.68 10.78 3.66
C ASP A 179 -5.74 10.70 2.55
N ALA A 180 -6.64 11.69 2.48
CA ALA A 180 -7.70 11.86 1.48
C ALA A 180 -7.25 11.45 0.08
N ASP A 181 -6.05 11.88 -0.24
CA ASP A 181 -5.42 11.81 -1.53
C ASP A 181 -4.91 10.40 -1.89
N LEU A 182 -4.40 9.61 -0.93
CA LEU A 182 -3.86 8.25 -1.18
C LEU A 182 -4.94 7.26 -1.64
N PHE A 183 -6.16 7.40 -1.11
CA PHE A 183 -7.26 6.48 -1.35
C PHE A 183 -8.13 6.87 -2.55
N THR A 184 -7.76 7.92 -3.29
CA THR A 184 -8.46 8.26 -4.54
C THR A 184 -8.06 7.33 -5.68
N PRO A 185 -8.99 6.98 -6.59
CA PRO A 185 -8.67 6.15 -7.75
C PRO A 185 -7.54 6.74 -8.63
N PHE A 186 -6.73 5.87 -9.20
CA PHE A 186 -5.68 6.20 -10.17
C PHE A 186 -5.79 5.32 -11.42
N PRO A 187 -5.45 5.83 -12.62
CA PRO A 187 -5.51 5.03 -13.84
C PRO A 187 -4.60 3.79 -13.75
N LEU A 188 -5.10 2.64 -14.17
CA LEU A 188 -4.24 1.47 -14.39
C LEU A 188 -3.31 1.79 -15.56
N ALA A 189 -2.04 1.44 -15.45
CA ALA A 189 -1.12 1.58 -16.57
C ALA A 189 -1.55 0.63 -17.69
N SER A 190 -1.97 1.19 -18.83
CA SER A 190 -2.30 0.42 -20.02
C SER A 190 -1.00 -0.04 -20.70
N GLY A 191 -0.39 -1.11 -20.18
CA GLY A 191 0.83 -1.70 -20.75
C GLY A 191 1.68 -2.44 -19.72
N PRO A 192 2.69 -3.22 -20.17
CA PRO A 192 3.65 -3.81 -19.27
C PRO A 192 4.30 -2.69 -18.44
N LEU A 193 3.98 -2.66 -17.15
CA LEU A 193 4.78 -1.92 -16.17
C LEU A 193 6.22 -2.43 -16.35
N LEU A 194 7.16 -1.52 -16.64
CA LEU A 194 8.60 -1.76 -16.81
C LEU A 194 9.09 -2.04 -18.25
N ALA A 195 9.12 -1.00 -19.10
CA ALA A 195 10.09 -0.92 -20.20
C ALA A 195 10.60 0.49 -20.56
N GLY A 196 10.04 1.58 -20.00
CA GLY A 196 10.26 2.92 -20.58
C GLY A 196 10.87 4.02 -19.70
N SER A 197 10.82 3.93 -18.37
CA SER A 197 11.50 4.88 -17.48
C SER A 197 12.12 4.11 -16.32
N ALA A 198 13.45 4.05 -16.32
CA ALA A 198 14.25 3.25 -15.39
C ALA A 198 14.31 3.88 -13.99
N GLU A 199 13.17 4.01 -13.33
CA GLU A 199 13.11 4.18 -11.88
C GLU A 199 12.65 2.84 -11.31
N SER A 200 13.62 2.04 -10.85
CA SER A 200 13.34 0.84 -10.09
C SER A 200 12.90 1.29 -8.69
N CYS A 201 11.59 1.22 -8.42
CA CYS A 201 11.11 1.49 -7.07
C CYS A 201 11.42 0.29 -6.18
N CYS A 202 12.26 0.51 -5.18
CA CYS A 202 12.53 -0.48 -4.16
C CYS A 202 11.61 -0.19 -2.98
N ILE A 203 10.76 -1.17 -2.66
CA ILE A 203 9.82 -1.05 -1.55
C ILE A 203 10.51 -1.61 -0.32
N ALA A 204 10.77 -0.74 0.65
CA ALA A 204 11.47 -1.06 1.89
C ALA A 204 10.49 -1.19 3.06
#